data_AF-A0A5K3G2P7-F1
#
_entry.id   AF-A0A5K3G2P7-F1
#
_cell.length_a   1.000
_cell.length_b   1.000
_cell.length_c   1.000
_cell.angle_alpha   90.00
_cell.angle_beta   90.00
_cell.angle_gamma   90.00
#
_symmetry.space_group_name_H-M   'P 1'
#
loop_
_entity.id
_entity.type
_entity.pdbx_description
1 polymer ?
#
loop_
_entity_poly.entity_id
_entity_poly.type
_entity_poly.pdbx_seq_one_letter_code
_entity_poly.pdbx_strand_id
1 'polypeptide(L)' 'MLDKVENIRKLLTARLEATSDGVEVDAICAAISACRDADCAIKRGQFQLAAAKNS' A
#
# COMPACT_ATOMS: atom_id res chain seq x y z
N MET A 1 11.21 2.54 -0.89
CA MET A 1 10.19 1.62 -0.32
C MET A 1 8.79 2.06 -0.72
N LEU A 2 8.48 3.36 -0.67
CA LEU A 2 7.23 3.91 -1.21
C LEU A 2 6.99 3.48 -2.67
N ASP A 3 7.98 3.58 -3.55
CA ASP A 3 7.84 3.16 -4.97
C ASP A 3 7.49 1.68 -5.14
N LYS A 4 8.00 0.82 -4.24
CA LYS A 4 7.70 -0.62 -4.25
C LYS A 4 6.26 -0.88 -3.83
N VAL A 5 5.78 -0.20 -2.78
CA VAL A 5 4.39 -0.28 -2.32
C VAL A 5 3.44 0.25 -3.39
N GLU A 6 3.80 1.33 -4.06
CA GLU A 6 3.01 1.87 -5.18
C GLU A 6 2.94 0.90 -6.36
N ASN A 7 4.06 0.28 -6.74
CA ASN A 7 4.08 -0.70 -7.84
C ASN A 7 3.23 -1.93 -7.52
N ILE A 8 3.31 -2.45 -6.28
CA ILE A 8 2.47 -3.56 -5.83
C ILE A 8 0.99 -3.17 -5.89
N ARG A 9 0.64 -1.97 -5.42
CA ARG A 9 -0.75 -1.47 -5.49
C ARG A 9 -1.26 -1.40 -6.93
N LYS A 10 -0.44 -0.92 -7.88
CA LYS A 10 -0.80 -0.88 -9.32
C LYS A 10 -1.08 -2.27 -9.89
N LEU A 11 -0.22 -3.25 -9.57
CA LEU A 11 -0.41 -4.64 -9.99
C LEU A 11 -1.68 -5.26 -9.40
N LEU A 12 -1.97 -5.00 -8.13
CA LEU A 12 -3.18 -5.48 -7.47
C LEU A 12 -4.44 -4.86 -8.06
N THR A 13 -4.42 -3.56 -8.40
CA THR A 13 -5.55 -2.90 -9.09
C THR A 13 -5.79 -3.50 -10.47
N ALA A 14 -4.74 -3.73 -11.27
CA ALA A 14 -4.89 -4.38 -12.57
C ALA A 14 -5.44 -5.80 -12.45
N ARG A 15 -5.05 -6.53 -11.40
CA ARG A 15 -5.58 -7.87 -11.13
C ARG A 15 -7.05 -7.82 -10.71
N LEU A 16 -7.42 -6.85 -9.87
CA LEU A 16 -8.81 -6.65 -9.44
C LEU A 16 -9.75 -6.45 -10.63
N GLU A 17 -9.34 -5.65 -11.62
CA GLU A 17 -10.12 -5.39 -12.83
C GLU A 17 -10.30 -6.63 -13.71
N ALA A 18 -9.38 -7.59 -13.62
CA ALA A 18 -9.40 -8.83 -14.38
C ALA A 18 -10.10 -10.00 -13.65
N THR A 19 -10.35 -9.87 -12.34
CA THR A 19 -10.91 -10.94 -11.50
C THR A 19 -12.44 -10.84 -11.43
N SER A 20 -13.13 -11.96 -11.69
CA SER A 20 -14.57 -12.10 -11.52
C SER A 20 -14.98 -12.96 -10.32
N ASP A 21 -14.02 -13.66 -9.69
CA ASP A 21 -14.24 -14.44 -8.48
C ASP A 21 -14.36 -13.53 -7.25
N GLY A 22 -15.50 -13.59 -6.56
CA GLY A 22 -15.79 -12.70 -5.43
C GLY A 22 -14.84 -12.86 -4.25
N VAL A 23 -14.35 -14.08 -3.99
CA VAL A 23 -13.44 -14.35 -2.88
C VAL A 23 -12.04 -13.80 -3.19
N GLU A 24 -11.58 -13.96 -4.43
CA GLU A 24 -10.33 -13.37 -4.89
C GLU A 24 -10.42 -11.83 -4.94
N VAL A 25 -11.57 -11.27 -5.34
CA VAL A 25 -11.84 -9.81 -5.28
C VAL A 25 -11.67 -9.27 -3.85
N ASP A 26 -12.27 -9.93 -2.86
CA ASP A 26 -12.16 -9.51 -1.46
C ASP A 26 -10.71 -9.58 -0.96
N ALA A 27 -9.99 -10.64 -1.31
CA ALA A 27 -8.58 -10.80 -0.97
C ALA A 27 -7.69 -9.71 -1.62
N ILE A 28 -7.95 -9.36 -2.88
CA ILE A 28 -7.23 -8.30 -3.58
C ILE A 28 -7.55 -6.94 -2.96
N CYS A 29 -8.81 -6.67 -2.61
CA CYS A 29 -9.21 -5.44 -1.90
C CYS A 29 -8.51 -5.30 -0.55
N ALA A 30 -8.40 -6.38 0.22
CA ALA A 30 -7.66 -6.40 1.48
C ALA A 30 -6.16 -6.10 1.26
N ALA A 31 -5.54 -6.69 0.23
CA ALA A 31 -4.15 -6.44 -0.11
C ALA A 31 -3.88 -4.98 -0.55
N ILE A 32 -4.80 -4.37 -1.31
CA ILE A 32 -4.74 -2.94 -1.68
C ILE A 32 -4.81 -2.06 -0.43
N SER A 33 -5.66 -2.41 0.53
CA SER A 33 -5.82 -1.68 1.79
C SER A 33 -4.54 -1.76 2.63
N ALA A 34 -3.94 -2.95 2.75
CA ALA A 34 -2.65 -3.13 3.42
C ALA A 34 -1.52 -2.30 2.77
N CYS A 35 -1.52 -2.16 1.43
CA CYS A 35 -0.56 -1.28 0.75
C CYS A 35 -0.72 0.19 1.16
N ARG A 36 -1.97 0.66 1.34
CA ARG A 36 -2.24 2.03 1.81
C ARG A 36 -1.74 2.23 3.24
N ASP A 37 -1.97 1.27 4.12
CA ASP A 37 -1.50 1.34 5.50
C ASP A 37 0.03 1.35 5.59
N ALA A 38 0.69 0.55 4.77
CA ALA A 38 2.14 0.53 4.65
C ALA A 38 2.69 1.89 4.16
N ASP A 39 2.08 2.49 3.13
CA ASP A 39 2.45 3.84 2.65
C ASP A 39 2.32 4.89 3.77
N CYS A 40 1.20 4.88 4.49
CA CYS A 40 0.97 5.75 5.65
C CYS A 40 1.98 5.52 6.77
N ALA A 41 2.34 4.26 7.07
CA ALA A 41 3.34 3.93 8.09
C ALA A 41 4.74 4.43 7.70
N ILE A 42 5.15 4.24 6.44
CA ILE A 42 6.44 4.71 5.93
C ILE A 42 6.51 6.24 6.01
N LYS A 43 5.48 6.95 5.54
CA LYS A 43 5.43 8.42 5.61
C LYS A 43 5.50 8.91 7.06
N ARG A 44 4.73 8.29 7.98
CA ARG A 44 4.80 8.63 9.42
C ARG A 44 6.19 8.42 9.99
N GLY A 45 6.85 7.30 9.68
CA GLY A 45 8.22 7.04 10.10
C GLY A 45 9.22 8.09 9.57
N GLN A 46 9.06 8.51 8.30
CA GLN A 46 9.87 9.59 7.73
C GLN A 46 9.67 10.93 8.44
N PHE A 47 8.42 11.29 8.77
CA PHE A 47 8.12 12.51 9.53
C PHE A 47 8.73 12.49 10.93
N GLN A 48 8.58 11.39 11.66
CA GLN A 48 9.17 11.24 13.01
C GLN A 48 10.70 11.30 12.97
N LEU A 49 11.31 10.63 11.98
CA LEU A 49 12.75 10.69 11.77
C LEU A 49 13.24 12.11 11.46
N ALA A 50 12.51 12.85 10.63
CA ALA A 50 12.84 14.24 10.32
C ALA A 50 12.69 15.15 11.55
N ALA A 51 11.64 14.97 12.35
CA ALA A 51 11.45 15.71 13.59
C ALA A 51 12.60 15.47 14.58
N ALA A 52 13.03 14.21 14.76
CA ALA A 52 14.14 13.85 15.63
C ALA A 52 15.51 14.37 15.17
N LYS A 53 15.69 14.64 13.86
CA LYS A 53 16.93 15.24 13.34
C LYS A 53 16.98 16.76 13.52
N ASN A 54 15.83 17.40 13.70
CA ASN A 54 15.69 18.85 13.83
C ASN A 54 15.47 19.30 15.29
N SER A 55 15.51 18.36 16.25
CA SER A 55 15.46 18.57 17.70
C SER A 55 16.85 18.43 18.31
#